data_AF-A0A0G1W4S6-F1
#
_entry.id   AF-A0A0G1W4S6-F1
#
_cell.length_a   1.000
_cell.length_b   1.000
_cell.length_c   1.000
_cell.angle_alpha   90.00
_cell.angle_beta   90.00
_cell.angle_gamma   90.00
#
_symmetry.space_group_name_H-M   'P 1'
#
loop_
_entity.id
_entity.type
_entity.pdbx_description
1 polymer ?
#
loop_
_entity_poly.entity_id
_entity_poly.type
_entity_poly.pdbx_seq_one_letter_code
_entity_poly.pdbx_strand_id
1 'polypeptide(L)'
;MFTSLIPNLLVDGMREALKKSRAKKIYFVNLMTKFGETTGFQASDFLRTIEEYLGKNILNYAVVNKTKPTAMRFRPYSKERAEVVEPDLKNFNASPIPIAANLLRRYGLLRHDPEKIAEIVRMLI
;
A
#
# COMPACT_ATOMS: atom_id res chain seq x y z
N MET A 1 4.68 2.96 6.99
CA MET A 1 3.65 2.03 7.52
C MET A 1 3.59 2.14 9.04
N PHE A 2 4.64 1.72 9.75
CA PHE A 2 4.71 1.74 11.22
C PHE A 2 4.72 3.14 11.84
N THR A 3 5.21 4.14 11.11
CA THR A 3 5.33 5.52 11.59
C THR A 3 4.22 6.46 11.11
N SER A 4 3.25 5.95 10.34
CA SER A 4 2.24 6.80 9.69
C SER A 4 0.83 6.22 9.66
N LEU A 5 0.70 4.90 9.46
CA LEU A 5 -0.60 4.26 9.28
C LEU A 5 -1.00 3.49 10.54
N ILE A 6 -0.12 2.59 11.00
CA ILE A 6 -0.36 1.78 12.19
C ILE A 6 -0.65 2.62 13.45
N PRO A 7 0.06 3.75 13.72
CA PRO A 7 -0.24 4.55 14.91
C PRO A 7 -1.67 5.09 14.93
N ASN A 8 -2.26 5.40 13.77
CA ASN A 8 -3.66 5.81 13.68
C ASN A 8 -4.63 4.66 13.96
N LEU A 9 -4.27 3.43 13.61
CA LEU A 9 -5.09 2.24 13.84
C LEU A 9 -5.09 1.79 15.31
N LEU A 10 -4.04 2.15 16.06
CA LEU A 10 -3.89 1.84 17.48
C LEU A 10 -4.67 2.78 18.41
N VAL A 11 -5.25 3.86 17.88
CA VAL A 11 -6.12 4.75 18.65
C VAL A 11 -7.39 4.01 19.05
N ASP A 12 -7.76 4.09 20.33
CA ASP A 12 -8.93 3.40 20.89
C ASP A 12 -10.20 3.70 20.09
N GLY A 13 -10.91 2.63 19.72
CA GLY A 13 -12.15 2.71 18.95
C GLY A 13 -11.97 2.89 17.44
N MET A 14 -10.75 3.16 16.94
CA MET A 14 -10.54 3.34 15.50
C MET A 14 -10.84 2.06 14.71
N ARG A 15 -10.33 0.92 15.20
CA ARG A 15 -10.57 -0.38 14.60
C ARG A 15 -12.07 -0.71 14.53
N GLU A 16 -12.79 -0.50 15.63
CA GLU A 16 -14.21 -0.74 15.75
C GLU A 16 -15.01 0.16 14.81
N ALA A 17 -14.61 1.44 14.70
CA ALA A 17 -15.24 2.40 13.80
C ALA A 17 -15.06 2.00 12.33
N LEU A 18 -13.83 1.60 11.92
CA LEU A 18 -13.57 1.12 10.57
C LEU A 18 -14.35 -0.17 10.26
N LYS A 19 -14.45 -1.09 11.22
CA LYS A 19 -15.22 -2.33 11.08
C LYS A 19 -16.73 -2.08 10.95
N LYS A 20 -17.30 -1.16 11.74
CA LYS A 20 -18.75 -0.83 11.72
C LYS A 20 -19.15 0.01 10.50
N SER A 21 -18.23 0.79 9.95
CA SER A 21 -18.50 1.67 8.82
C SER A 21 -18.98 0.86 7.60
N ARG A 22 -19.93 1.41 6.83
CA ARG A 22 -20.35 0.86 5.53
C ARG A 22 -19.52 1.39 4.35
N ALA A 23 -18.62 2.34 4.60
CA ALA A 23 -17.76 2.89 3.57
C ALA A 23 -16.85 1.81 2.97
N LYS A 24 -16.48 1.98 1.70
CA LYS A 24 -15.43 1.17 1.06
C LYS A 24 -14.08 1.53 1.68
N LYS A 25 -13.30 0.53 2.11
CA LYS A 25 -11.93 0.71 2.62
C LYS A 25 -10.94 0.17 1.59
N ILE A 26 -10.08 1.07 1.13
CA ILE A 26 -9.09 0.81 0.09
C ILE A 26 -7.72 1.03 0.71
N TYR A 27 -6.85 0.03 0.66
CA TYR A 27 -5.46 0.16 1.08
C TYR A 27 -4.56 0.33 -0.15
N PHE A 28 -3.85 1.46 -0.24
CA PHE A 28 -2.81 1.69 -1.25
C PHE A 28 -1.47 1.27 -0.67
N VAL A 29 -0.91 0.17 -1.18
CA VAL A 29 0.35 -0.39 -0.71
C VAL A 29 1.51 0.55 -1.05
N ASN A 30 2.48 0.64 -0.14
CA ASN A 30 3.70 1.40 -0.35
C ASN A 30 4.40 1.06 -1.69
N LEU A 31 4.94 2.06 -2.38
CA LEU A 31 5.70 1.86 -3.62
C LEU A 31 7.09 1.26 -3.38
N MET A 32 7.66 1.57 -2.22
CA MET A 32 9.04 1.29 -1.86
C MET A 32 9.11 0.78 -0.42
N THR A 33 10.06 -0.11 -0.14
CA THR A 33 10.42 -0.50 1.21
C THR A 33 11.21 0.62 1.91
N LYS A 34 11.27 0.56 3.23
CA LYS A 34 12.13 1.44 4.05
C LYS A 34 13.10 0.57 4.84
N PHE A 35 14.39 0.86 4.68
CA PHE A 35 15.43 0.13 5.38
C PHE A 35 15.22 0.18 6.91
N GLY A 36 15.31 -0.96 7.57
CA GLY A 36 15.07 -1.12 9.00
C GLY A 36 13.59 -1.22 9.44
N GLU A 37 12.63 -0.81 8.60
CA GLU A 37 11.19 -0.93 8.91
C GLU A 37 10.50 -2.03 8.09
N THR A 38 10.70 -2.05 6.77
CA THR A 38 10.00 -2.97 5.84
C THR A 38 10.97 -3.60 4.84
N THR A 39 12.19 -3.88 5.30
CA THR A 39 13.25 -4.46 4.45
C THR A 39 12.82 -5.83 3.93
N GLY A 40 12.90 -6.04 2.61
CA GLY A 40 12.49 -7.27 1.95
C GLY A 40 10.97 -7.50 1.85
N PHE A 41 10.13 -6.55 2.28
CA PHE A 41 8.68 -6.70 2.19
C PHE A 41 8.19 -6.69 0.74
N GLN A 42 7.36 -7.68 0.40
CA GLN A 42 6.51 -7.70 -0.78
C GLN A 42 5.13 -7.10 -0.46
N ALA A 43 4.28 -6.88 -1.46
CA ALA A 43 2.98 -6.27 -1.24
C ALA A 43 2.08 -7.12 -0.32
N SER A 44 2.18 -8.45 -0.38
CA SER A 44 1.48 -9.35 0.54
C SER A 44 1.95 -9.20 2.00
N ASP A 45 3.22 -8.90 2.25
CA ASP A 45 3.73 -8.61 3.60
C ASP A 45 3.09 -7.35 4.16
N PHE A 46 3.05 -6.26 3.38
CA PHE A 46 2.39 -5.03 3.78
C PHE A 46 0.91 -5.25 4.09
N LEU A 47 0.23 -6.07 3.29
CA LEU A 47 -1.18 -6.41 3.53
C LEU A 47 -1.34 -7.22 4.83
N ARG A 48 -0.53 -8.27 5.03
CA ARG A 48 -0.57 -9.05 6.27
C ARG A 48 -0.36 -8.17 7.48
N THR A 49 0.68 -7.34 7.46
CA THR A 49 0.98 -6.49 8.61
C THR A 49 -0.15 -5.50 8.88
N ILE A 50 -0.74 -4.84 7.89
CA ILE A 50 -1.86 -3.94 8.19
C ILE A 50 -3.08 -4.70 8.72
N GLU A 51 -3.36 -5.91 8.23
CA GLU A 51 -4.45 -6.76 8.75
C GLU A 51 -4.20 -7.27 10.18
N GLU A 52 -2.95 -7.39 10.63
CA GLU A 52 -2.64 -7.72 12.04
C GLU A 52 -3.16 -6.64 12.99
N TYR A 53 -3.00 -5.36 12.63
CA TYR A 53 -3.45 -4.23 13.46
C TYR A 53 -4.92 -3.88 13.20
N LEU A 54 -5.34 -3.89 11.94
CA LEU A 54 -6.71 -3.54 11.56
C LEU A 54 -7.70 -4.67 11.84
N GLY A 55 -7.29 -5.93 11.67
CA GLY A 55 -8.16 -7.10 11.60
C GLY A 55 -8.49 -7.52 10.17
N LYS A 56 -8.66 -8.82 9.97
CA LYS A 56 -9.04 -9.43 8.69
C LYS A 56 -10.44 -8.99 8.23
N ASN A 57 -10.66 -8.99 6.92
CA ASN A 57 -11.95 -8.73 6.26
C ASN A 57 -12.54 -7.32 6.50
N ILE A 58 -11.72 -6.34 6.91
CA ILE A 58 -12.15 -4.94 7.00
C ILE A 58 -11.86 -4.19 5.70
N LEU A 59 -10.72 -4.45 5.07
CA LEU A 59 -10.38 -3.89 3.77
C LEU A 59 -11.25 -4.53 2.68
N ASN A 60 -11.73 -3.71 1.74
CA ASN A 60 -12.42 -4.21 0.55
C ASN A 60 -11.44 -4.42 -0.60
N TYR A 61 -10.46 -3.53 -0.74
CA TYR A 61 -9.50 -3.53 -1.84
C TYR A 61 -8.09 -3.26 -1.33
N ALA A 62 -7.11 -3.93 -1.95
CA ALA A 62 -5.70 -3.60 -1.81
C ALA A 62 -5.13 -3.24 -3.19
N VAL A 63 -4.70 -2.01 -3.36
CA VAL A 63 -4.17 -1.48 -4.62
C VAL A 63 -2.66 -1.48 -4.57
N VAL A 64 -2.04 -2.17 -5.52
CA VAL A 64 -0.59 -2.37 -5.62
C VAL A 64 -0.06 -1.77 -6.92
N ASN A 65 1.14 -1.18 -6.84
CA ASN A 65 1.79 -0.59 -8.00
C ASN A 65 2.51 -1.64 -8.85
N LYS A 66 2.20 -1.70 -10.16
CA LYS A 66 2.93 -2.57 -11.10
C LYS A 66 4.00 -1.86 -11.94
N THR A 67 4.15 -0.55 -11.79
CA THR A 67 5.12 0.22 -12.59
C THR A 67 6.49 0.29 -11.89
N LYS A 68 7.55 -0.13 -12.57
CA LYS A 68 8.93 0.04 -12.07
C LYS A 68 9.48 1.43 -12.45
N PRO A 69 10.21 2.11 -11.55
CA PRO A 69 10.93 3.33 -11.88
C PRO A 69 12.08 3.06 -12.84
N THR A 70 12.51 4.08 -13.58
CA THR A 70 13.76 4.00 -14.34
C THR A 70 14.96 3.94 -13.40
N ALA A 71 16.06 3.33 -13.84
CA ALA A 71 17.29 3.23 -13.05
C ALA A 71 17.79 4.60 -12.55
N MET A 72 17.71 5.63 -13.40
CA MET A 72 18.07 7.00 -13.05
C MET A 72 17.24 7.55 -11.89
N ARG A 73 15.92 7.33 -11.91
CA ARG A 73 15.01 7.79 -10.84
C ARG A 73 15.14 6.96 -9.56
N PHE A 74 15.51 5.70 -9.68
CA PHE A 74 15.69 4.80 -8.53
C PHE A 74 17.04 5.01 -7.81
N ARG A 75 18.07 5.49 -8.51
CA ARG A 75 19.44 5.64 -7.97
C ARG A 75 19.53 6.35 -6.61
N PRO A 76 18.79 7.46 -6.33
CA PRO A 76 18.82 8.08 -5.00
C PRO A 76 18.31 7.15 -3.90
N TYR A 77 17.22 6.41 -4.17
CA TYR A 77 16.56 5.51 -3.23
C TYR A 77 17.38 4.26 -2.93
N SER A 78 18.15 3.77 -3.91
CA SER A 78 19.08 2.66 -3.70
C SER A 78 20.15 2.97 -2.65
N LYS A 79 20.60 4.23 -2.54
CA LYS A 79 21.55 4.65 -1.50
C LYS A 79 20.96 4.55 -0.08
N GLU A 80 19.65 4.65 0.04
CA GLU A 80 18.89 4.49 1.28
C GLU A 80 18.53 3.01 1.55
N ARG A 81 19.03 2.07 0.73
CA ARG A 81 18.69 0.64 0.76
C ARG A 81 17.18 0.39 0.62
N ALA A 82 16.47 1.30 -0.04
CA ALA A 82 15.06 1.13 -0.38
C ALA A 82 14.92 0.30 -1.66
N GLU A 83 13.95 -0.60 -1.67
CA GLU A 83 13.64 -1.50 -2.78
C GLU A 83 12.23 -1.21 -3.32
N VAL A 84 11.99 -1.50 -4.59
CA VAL A 84 10.64 -1.43 -5.15
C VAL A 84 9.82 -2.57 -4.58
N VAL A 85 8.63 -2.28 -4.05
CA VAL A 85 7.74 -3.32 -3.53
C VAL A 85 7.21 -4.14 -4.70
N GLU A 86 7.49 -5.44 -4.66
CA GLU A 86 6.98 -6.38 -5.67
C GLU A 86 5.49 -6.67 -5.41
N PRO A 87 4.60 -6.61 -6.43
CA PRO A 87 3.16 -6.77 -6.23
C PRO A 87 2.69 -8.14 -5.75
N ASP A 88 3.46 -9.19 -6.04
CA ASP A 88 3.25 -10.60 -5.62
C ASP A 88 1.80 -11.08 -5.45
N LEU A 89 0.89 -10.68 -6.34
CA LEU A 89 -0.56 -10.88 -6.21
C LEU A 89 -1.01 -12.34 -5.99
N LYS A 90 -0.20 -13.30 -6.42
CA LYS A 90 -0.42 -14.74 -6.19
C LYS A 90 -0.47 -15.11 -4.69
N ASN A 91 0.10 -14.27 -3.82
CA ASN A 91 0.14 -14.47 -2.38
C ASN A 91 -1.02 -13.76 -1.66
N PHE A 92 -1.93 -13.11 -2.38
CA PHE A 92 -3.10 -12.45 -1.80
C PHE A 92 -4.25 -13.44 -1.62
N ASN A 93 -5.01 -13.26 -0.54
CA ASN A 93 -6.28 -13.95 -0.35
C ASN A 93 -7.36 -13.36 -1.28
N ALA A 94 -8.51 -14.01 -1.38
CA ALA A 94 -9.66 -13.50 -2.13
C ALA A 94 -10.22 -12.17 -1.54
N SER A 95 -9.91 -11.87 -0.28
CA SER A 95 -10.34 -10.68 0.45
C SER A 95 -9.17 -10.14 1.28
N PRO A 96 -8.80 -8.85 1.15
CA PRO A 96 -9.35 -7.86 0.21
C PRO A 96 -9.05 -8.18 -1.26
N ILE A 97 -9.85 -7.65 -2.19
CA ILE A 97 -9.64 -7.85 -3.63
C ILE A 97 -8.35 -7.12 -4.06
N PRO A 98 -7.36 -7.82 -4.65
CA PRO A 98 -6.14 -7.19 -5.13
C PRO A 98 -6.37 -6.45 -6.46
N ILE A 99 -5.82 -5.24 -6.58
CA ILE A 99 -5.85 -4.43 -7.81
C ILE A 99 -4.42 -4.00 -8.17
N ALA A 100 -3.89 -4.47 -9.30
CA ALA A 100 -2.62 -4.01 -9.82
C ALA A 100 -2.77 -2.86 -10.82
N ALA A 101 -2.29 -1.68 -10.45
CA ALA A 101 -2.40 -0.46 -11.24
C ALA A 101 -1.05 0.23 -11.43
N ASN A 102 -0.97 1.12 -12.42
CA ASN A 102 0.18 2.00 -12.57
C ASN A 102 0.01 3.16 -11.59
N LEU A 103 0.73 3.17 -10.48
CA LEU A 103 0.52 4.17 -9.43
C LEU A 103 1.67 5.18 -9.32
N LEU A 104 2.80 4.90 -9.95
CA LEU A 104 3.98 5.75 -9.87
C LEU A 104 3.81 7.03 -10.71
N ARG A 105 4.18 8.19 -10.15
CA ARG A 105 4.29 9.46 -10.87
C ARG A 105 5.28 9.36 -12.02
N ARG A 106 4.98 10.05 -13.13
CA ARG A 106 5.85 10.05 -14.32
C ARG A 106 7.20 10.74 -14.08
N TYR A 107 7.22 11.81 -13.29
CA TYR A 107 8.41 12.64 -13.05
C TYR A 107 8.66 12.90 -11.56
N GLY A 108 9.88 13.35 -11.24
CA GLY A 108 10.29 13.66 -9.88
C GLY A 108 10.42 12.44 -8.99
N LEU A 109 10.21 12.68 -7.68
CA LEU A 109 10.32 11.68 -6.62
C LEU A 109 9.42 10.45 -6.88
N LEU A 110 9.85 9.30 -6.36
CA LEU A 110 9.07 8.06 -6.39
C LEU A 110 7.91 8.17 -5.41
N ARG A 111 6.79 8.68 -5.91
CA ARG A 111 5.55 8.88 -5.16
C ARG A 111 4.35 8.40 -5.96
N HIS A 112 3.27 8.16 -5.23
CA HIS A 112 1.98 7.90 -5.83
C HIS A 112 1.53 9.09 -6.67
N ASP A 113 0.99 8.78 -7.85
CA ASP A 113 0.37 9.70 -8.78
C ASP A 113 -1.05 9.99 -8.30
N PRO A 114 -1.35 11.24 -7.87
CA PRO A 114 -2.62 11.54 -7.22
C PRO A 114 -3.79 11.44 -8.21
N GLU A 115 -3.57 11.76 -9.48
CA GLU A 115 -4.59 11.62 -10.53
C GLU A 115 -4.97 10.15 -10.73
N LYS A 116 -3.98 9.25 -10.76
CA LYS A 116 -4.24 7.79 -10.89
C LYS A 116 -4.88 7.20 -9.64
N ILE A 117 -4.49 7.65 -8.44
CA ILE A 117 -5.19 7.27 -7.20
C ILE A 117 -6.66 7.70 -7.29
N ALA A 118 -6.92 8.95 -7.68
CA ALA A 118 -8.27 9.49 -7.74
C ALA A 118 -9.14 8.77 -8.77
N GLU A 119 -8.58 8.36 -9.91
CA GLU A 119 -9.27 7.55 -10.91
C GLU A 119 -9.67 6.18 -10.34
N ILE A 120 -8.75 5.49 -9.67
CA ILE A 120 -9.05 4.19 -9.03
C ILE A 120 -10.12 4.34 -7.97
N VAL A 121 -10.04 5.37 -7.11
CA VAL A 121 -11.07 5.62 -6.10
C VAL A 121 -12.43 5.82 -6.77
N ARG A 122 -12.51 6.66 -7.81
CA ARG A 122 -13.75 6.90 -8.59
C ARG A 122 -14.34 5.65 -9.25
N MET A 123 -13.52 4.64 -9.56
CA MET A 123 -14.01 3.38 -10.12
C MET A 123 -14.55 2.41 -9.06
N LEU A 124 -14.18 2.60 -7.79
CA LEU A 124 -14.49 1.66 -6.69
C LEU A 124 -15.62 2.14 -5.78
N ILE A 125 -16.03 3.41 -5.89
CA ILE A 125 -17.10 4.05 -5.11
C ILE A 125 -18.19 4.56 -6.04
#